data_AF-A0AAV6IQW8-F1
#
_entry.id   AF-A0AAV6IQW8-F1
#
_cell.length_a   1.000
_cell.length_b   1.000
_cell.length_c   1.000
_cell.angle_alpha   90.00
_cell.angle_beta   90.00
_cell.angle_gamma   90.00
#
_symmetry.space_group_name_H-M   'P 1'
#
loop_
_entity.id
_entity.type
_entity.pdbx_description
1 polymer ?
#
loop_
_entity_poly.entity_id
_entity_poly.type
_entity_poly.pdbx_seq_one_letter_code
_entity_poly.pdbx_strand_id
1 'polypeptide(L)'
;MKVKSLYYYNKSLVHCMVCVLSRGLLLDLQEHVLSGGHGLMVQGYHPVIKALAKDIDIRLNHRITKISYGSRKAMVTVEDGRHFIADAVISTLPLGILKAKLIDFEPKLPAWKLSAISDLGMGNENKVALRFNDVFWPTVEYLGIAAPTSYACGYFLNLHKATGHPVLVYMAAGRFAYDLEKLSDEAAVNFVMLQLRKMFPQATEPVQHLVSRWGTDPNSLGCYSYDAVGKPEDLYDKLRLPLGNLFFAGEAVSMENQGSVHGAYSSGIMAAENCRRYLLERLGNFYMIQLISGRDEDLEATVPLQISRM
;
A
#
# COMPACT_ATOMS: atom_id res chain seq x y z
N MET A 1 4.94 -29.24 -7.87
CA MET A 1 4.48 -28.26 -8.88
C MET A 1 5.19 -26.94 -8.58
N LYS A 2 6.13 -26.48 -9.41
CA LYS A 2 6.82 -25.19 -9.16
C LYS A 2 5.85 -24.07 -9.51
N VAL A 3 5.24 -23.45 -8.50
CA VAL A 3 4.46 -22.23 -8.68
C VAL A 3 5.45 -21.13 -9.10
N LYS A 4 5.42 -20.75 -10.38
CA LYS A 4 6.12 -19.56 -10.86
C LYS A 4 5.24 -18.36 -10.57
N SER A 5 5.37 -17.80 -9.37
CA SER A 5 4.68 -16.56 -9.03
C SER A 5 5.50 -15.38 -9.54
N LEU A 6 4.95 -14.60 -10.47
CA LEU A 6 5.53 -13.33 -10.87
C LEU A 6 5.04 -12.27 -9.88
N TYR A 7 5.83 -12.01 -8.83
CA TYR A 7 5.53 -10.89 -7.93
C TYR A 7 6.14 -9.61 -8.48
N TYR A 8 5.27 -8.64 -8.79
CA TYR A 8 5.70 -7.28 -9.06
C TYR A 8 6.02 -6.62 -7.71
N TYR A 9 7.32 -6.44 -7.45
CA TYR A 9 7.81 -5.81 -6.24
C TYR A 9 8.17 -4.36 -6.52
N ASN A 10 7.36 -3.42 -6.03
CA ASN A 10 7.70 -2.01 -6.01
C ASN A 10 8.26 -1.64 -4.63
N LYS A 11 9.50 -1.12 -4.60
CA LYS A 11 10.16 -0.61 -3.37
C LYS A 11 9.36 0.53 -2.69
N SER A 12 8.39 1.09 -3.38
CA SER A 12 7.68 2.28 -2.95
C SER A 12 6.51 1.95 -1.97
N LEU A 13 5.86 0.79 -2.04
CA LEU A 13 4.57 0.54 -1.36
C LEU A 13 4.54 0.49 0.18
N VAL A 14 5.67 0.70 0.89
CA VAL A 14 5.78 0.28 2.31
C VAL A 14 6.22 1.37 3.29
N HIS A 15 6.06 2.65 2.92
CA HIS A 15 6.39 3.77 3.80
C HIS A 15 5.20 4.57 4.34
N CYS A 16 3.97 4.04 4.29
CA CYS A 16 2.80 4.72 4.86
C CYS A 16 2.26 4.00 6.09
N MET A 17 2.63 4.54 7.25
CA MET A 17 1.80 4.48 8.45
C MET A 17 1.69 5.92 8.97
N VAL A 18 0.47 6.37 9.26
CA VAL A 18 -0.01 6.92 10.56
C VAL A 18 -1.42 7.54 10.40
N CYS A 19 -2.28 7.25 11.39
CA CYS A 19 -3.57 7.86 11.78
C CYS A 19 -4.66 8.04 10.72
N VAL A 20 -5.59 7.08 10.71
CA VAL A 20 -7.00 7.38 10.43
C VAL A 20 -7.53 8.22 11.61
N LEU A 21 -7.64 9.54 11.42
CA LEU A 21 -8.53 10.38 12.21
C LEU A 21 -9.72 10.76 11.33
N SER A 22 -10.63 9.81 11.11
CA SER A 22 -11.95 10.11 10.58
C SER A 22 -12.96 10.12 11.73
N ARG A 23 -13.21 11.30 12.31
CA ARG A 23 -14.49 11.55 12.97
C ARG A 23 -15.47 12.09 11.93
N GLY A 24 -16.55 11.33 11.70
CA GLY A 24 -17.82 11.89 11.25
C GLY A 24 -18.41 11.25 10.00
N LEU A 25 -19.21 10.19 10.19
CA LEU A 25 -20.65 10.19 9.92
C LEU A 25 -21.28 8.88 10.43
N LEU A 26 -22.33 9.04 11.25
CA LEU A 26 -23.13 7.97 11.84
C LEU A 26 -23.75 7.08 10.78
N LEU A 27 -23.41 5.79 10.79
CA LEU A 27 -24.24 4.60 10.58
C LEU A 27 -23.50 3.44 11.26
N ASP A 28 -24.21 2.48 11.86
CA ASP A 28 -23.72 1.40 12.76
C ASP A 28 -22.62 0.47 12.16
N LEU A 29 -21.42 1.00 11.91
CA LEU A 29 -20.21 0.22 11.67
C LEU A 29 -19.41 0.25 12.96
N GLN A 30 -19.42 -0.87 13.68
CA GLN A 30 -18.60 -1.07 14.86
C GLN A 30 -17.13 -1.09 14.40
N GLU A 31 -16.42 0.04 14.51
CA GLU A 31 -14.99 0.12 14.20
C GLU A 31 -14.25 -0.94 15.03
N HIS A 32 -13.80 -2.01 14.38
CA HIS A 32 -12.93 -3.01 15.00
C HIS A 32 -11.52 -2.44 15.10
N VAL A 33 -11.29 -1.63 16.12
CA VAL A 33 -9.96 -1.11 16.43
C VAL A 33 -9.12 -2.24 17.02
N LEU A 34 -8.00 -2.55 16.37
CA LEU A 34 -7.05 -3.54 16.87
C LEU A 34 -6.58 -3.15 18.28
N SER A 35 -6.61 -4.10 19.22
CA SER A 35 -6.09 -3.90 20.56
C SER A 35 -4.56 -3.74 20.54
N GLY A 36 -4.00 -2.80 21.31
CA GLY A 36 -2.54 -2.63 21.45
C GLY A 36 -1.99 -1.23 21.10
N GLY A 37 -2.81 -0.35 20.51
CA GLY A 37 -2.44 1.02 20.16
C GLY A 37 -1.63 1.12 18.86
N HIS A 38 -1.17 2.33 18.53
CA HIS A 38 -0.33 2.58 17.36
C HIS A 38 1.16 2.48 17.71
N GLY A 39 1.96 1.88 16.83
CA GLY A 39 3.40 1.75 17.05
C GLY A 39 4.20 1.90 15.77
N LEU A 40 5.24 2.72 15.81
CA LEU A 40 6.14 2.99 14.69
C LEU A 40 7.16 1.85 14.50
N MET A 41 7.25 1.35 13.28
CA MET A 41 8.29 0.40 12.87
C MET A 41 9.64 1.13 12.76
N VAL A 42 10.49 1.00 13.77
CA VAL A 42 11.75 1.77 13.90
C VAL A 42 12.69 1.53 12.71
N GLN A 43 12.72 0.31 12.19
CA GLN A 43 13.54 -0.07 11.02
C GLN A 43 12.78 0.07 9.68
N GLY A 44 11.60 0.69 9.71
CA GLY A 44 10.64 0.68 8.61
C GLY A 44 10.08 -0.72 8.33
N TYR A 45 9.28 -0.85 7.29
CA TYR A 45 8.74 -2.14 6.87
C TYR A 45 9.67 -2.95 5.97
N HIS A 46 10.79 -2.38 5.49
CA HIS A 46 11.69 -3.08 4.56
C HIS A 46 12.17 -4.45 5.06
N PRO A 47 12.51 -4.65 6.36
CA PRO A 47 12.89 -5.96 6.88
C PRO A 47 11.79 -7.03 6.73
N VAL A 48 10.53 -6.69 7.02
CA VAL A 48 9.37 -7.59 6.85
C VAL A 48 9.30 -8.07 5.41
N ILE A 49 9.43 -7.12 4.50
CA ILE A 49 9.29 -7.36 3.09
C ILE A 49 10.46 -8.19 2.54
N LYS A 50 11.68 -7.92 3.00
CA LYS A 50 12.86 -8.72 2.65
C LYS A 50 12.73 -10.16 3.13
N ALA A 51 12.15 -10.39 4.31
CA ALA A 51 11.90 -11.73 4.83
C ALA A 51 10.83 -12.45 3.99
N LEU A 52 9.72 -11.79 3.66
CA LEU A 52 8.67 -12.36 2.80
C LEU A 52 9.16 -12.64 1.37
N ALA A 53 10.11 -11.86 0.86
CA ALA A 53 10.68 -12.02 -0.47
C ALA A 53 11.72 -13.15 -0.56
N LYS A 54 12.15 -13.73 0.57
CA LYS A 54 13.17 -14.77 0.62
C LYS A 54 12.69 -16.01 -0.16
N ASP A 55 13.55 -16.55 -1.01
CA ASP A 55 13.30 -17.76 -1.80
C ASP A 55 12.13 -17.67 -2.81
N ILE A 56 11.68 -16.46 -3.14
CA ILE A 56 10.68 -16.19 -4.19
C ILE A 56 11.34 -15.75 -5.49
N ASP A 57 10.87 -16.27 -6.64
CA ASP A 57 11.30 -15.81 -7.97
C ASP A 57 10.70 -14.44 -8.31
N ILE A 58 11.37 -13.37 -7.91
CA ILE A 58 10.94 -11.98 -8.14
C ILE A 58 11.60 -11.42 -9.40
N ARG A 59 10.78 -10.93 -10.34
CA ARG A 59 11.24 -10.32 -11.60
C ARG A 59 10.98 -8.81 -11.60
N LEU A 60 12.02 -8.04 -11.25
CA LEU A 60 11.99 -6.57 -11.31
C LEU A 60 12.13 -6.07 -12.74
N ASN A 61 11.70 -4.83 -13.02
CA ASN A 61 11.77 -4.22 -14.36
C ASN A 61 10.98 -5.01 -15.43
N HIS A 62 9.83 -5.56 -15.06
CA HIS A 62 8.91 -6.27 -15.93
C HIS A 62 7.53 -5.61 -15.85
N ARG A 63 7.37 -4.44 -16.46
CA ARG A 63 6.09 -3.72 -16.46
C ARG A 63 5.07 -4.51 -17.28
N ILE A 64 4.01 -4.96 -16.61
CA ILE A 64 2.90 -5.66 -17.26
C ILE A 64 2.11 -4.64 -18.09
N THR A 65 1.68 -5.06 -19.29
CA THR A 65 0.83 -4.26 -20.19
C THR A 65 -0.48 -4.97 -20.52
N LYS A 66 -0.50 -6.31 -20.45
CA LYS A 66 -1.70 -7.11 -20.74
C LYS A 66 -1.78 -8.37 -19.89
N ILE A 67 -3.00 -8.72 -19.48
CA ILE A 67 -3.33 -9.97 -18.79
C ILE A 67 -4.46 -10.67 -19.53
N SER A 68 -4.16 -11.80 -20.16
CA SER A 68 -5.16 -12.71 -20.72
C SER A 68 -5.51 -13.80 -19.70
N TYR A 69 -6.79 -14.00 -19.41
CA TYR A 69 -7.30 -14.94 -18.41
C TYR A 69 -8.50 -15.75 -18.92
N GLY A 70 -8.88 -16.81 -18.21
CA GLY A 70 -9.99 -17.67 -18.61
C GLY A 70 -10.05 -18.97 -17.82
N SER A 71 -10.41 -20.07 -18.49
CA SER A 71 -10.60 -21.38 -17.85
C SER A 71 -9.39 -22.32 -17.95
N ARG A 72 -8.34 -21.96 -18.71
CA ARG A 72 -7.15 -22.81 -18.94
C ARG A 72 -5.83 -22.20 -18.47
N LYS A 73 -5.15 -21.44 -19.33
CA LYS A 73 -3.89 -20.79 -18.97
C LYS A 73 -4.14 -19.30 -18.94
N ALA A 74 -3.50 -18.63 -18.00
CA ALA A 74 -3.38 -17.18 -18.01
C ALA A 74 -2.04 -16.81 -18.67
N MET A 75 -2.03 -15.67 -19.35
CA MET A 75 -0.84 -15.12 -19.99
C MET A 75 -0.66 -13.67 -19.57
N VAL A 76 0.53 -13.33 -19.12
CA VAL A 76 0.92 -11.98 -18.74
C VAL A 76 1.94 -11.48 -19.76
N THR A 77 1.64 -10.36 -20.40
CA THR A 77 2.55 -9.69 -21.35
C THR A 77 3.18 -8.49 -20.68
N VAL A 78 4.49 -8.33 -20.87
CA VAL A 78 5.24 -7.18 -20.37
C VAL A 78 5.64 -6.23 -21.50
N GLU A 79 6.07 -5.01 -21.17
CA GLU A 79 6.30 -3.92 -22.12
C GLU A 79 7.25 -4.26 -23.28
N ASP A 80 8.23 -5.13 -23.06
CA ASP A 80 9.19 -5.57 -24.09
C ASP A 80 8.68 -6.73 -24.95
N GLY A 81 7.41 -7.10 -24.81
CA GLY A 81 6.75 -8.15 -25.58
C GLY A 81 6.96 -9.57 -25.03
N ARG A 82 7.74 -9.77 -23.97
CA ARG A 82 7.86 -11.10 -23.34
C ARG A 82 6.53 -11.53 -22.72
N HIS A 83 6.31 -12.84 -22.70
CA HIS A 83 5.11 -13.46 -22.13
C HIS A 83 5.45 -14.44 -21.02
N PHE A 84 4.63 -14.43 -19.96
CA PHE A 84 4.64 -15.41 -18.89
C PHE A 84 3.33 -16.19 -18.91
N ILE A 85 3.41 -17.51 -18.98
CA ILE A 85 2.24 -18.40 -19.01
C ILE A 85 2.15 -19.13 -17.68
N ALA A 86 0.96 -19.10 -17.06
CA ALA A 86 0.68 -19.73 -15.79
C ALA A 86 -0.72 -20.39 -15.79
N ASP A 87 -0.99 -21.25 -14.81
CA ASP A 87 -2.32 -21.84 -14.63
C ASP A 87 -3.33 -20.84 -14.07
N ALA A 88 -2.86 -19.89 -13.27
CA ALA A 88 -3.63 -18.79 -12.68
C ALA A 88 -2.73 -17.57 -12.44
N VAL A 89 -3.35 -16.40 -12.28
CA VAL A 89 -2.69 -15.12 -11.96
C VAL A 89 -3.36 -14.52 -10.73
N ILE A 90 -2.56 -14.05 -9.78
CA ILE A 90 -3.01 -13.19 -8.68
C ILE A 90 -2.55 -11.77 -9.00
N SER A 91 -3.49 -10.88 -9.25
CA SER A 91 -3.23 -9.46 -9.50
C SER A 91 -3.20 -8.70 -8.18
N THR A 92 -2.06 -8.07 -7.89
CA THR A 92 -1.88 -7.12 -6.79
C THR A 92 -1.70 -5.69 -7.28
N LEU A 93 -2.23 -5.37 -8.46
CA LEU A 93 -2.12 -4.04 -9.06
C LEU A 93 -2.81 -3.01 -8.16
N PRO A 94 -2.16 -1.87 -7.86
CA PRO A 94 -2.78 -0.80 -7.10
C PRO A 94 -4.06 -0.30 -7.77
N LEU A 95 -5.03 0.15 -6.97
CA LEU A 95 -6.30 0.68 -7.47
C LEU A 95 -6.06 1.84 -8.46
N GLY A 96 -5.09 2.73 -8.19
CA GLY A 96 -4.71 3.80 -9.11
C GLY A 96 -4.34 3.31 -10.52
N ILE A 97 -3.59 2.21 -10.62
CA ILE A 97 -3.23 1.57 -11.89
C ILE A 97 -4.47 0.99 -12.61
N LEU A 98 -5.36 0.34 -11.86
CA LEU A 98 -6.62 -0.19 -12.41
C LEU A 98 -7.53 0.93 -12.93
N LYS A 99 -7.64 2.05 -12.19
CA LYS A 99 -8.42 3.23 -12.58
C LYS A 99 -7.87 3.91 -13.83
N ALA A 100 -6.54 3.96 -13.96
CA ALA A 100 -5.87 4.54 -15.11
C ALA A 100 -5.97 3.69 -16.38
N LYS A 101 -6.49 2.46 -16.29
CA LYS A 101 -6.68 1.53 -17.42
C LYS A 101 -5.40 1.27 -18.20
N LEU A 102 -4.27 1.20 -17.49
CA LEU A 102 -2.93 0.98 -18.08
C LEU A 102 -2.68 -0.49 -18.47
N ILE A 103 -3.54 -1.41 -18.03
CA ILE A 103 -3.43 -2.85 -18.28
C ILE A 103 -4.61 -3.29 -19.14
N ASP A 104 -4.31 -3.89 -20.29
CA ASP A 104 -5.31 -4.53 -21.13
C ASP A 104 -5.70 -5.90 -20.53
N PHE A 105 -7.00 -6.13 -20.36
CA PHE A 105 -7.53 -7.39 -19.84
C PHE A 105 -8.26 -8.12 -20.95
N GLU A 106 -7.92 -9.40 -21.16
CA GLU A 106 -8.55 -10.25 -22.18
C GLU A 106 -9.06 -11.57 -21.60
N PRO A 107 -10.38 -11.82 -21.56
CA PRO A 107 -11.46 -10.91 -21.97
C PRO A 107 -11.51 -9.64 -21.12
N LYS A 108 -12.25 -8.62 -21.59
CA LYS A 108 -12.43 -7.39 -20.82
C LYS A 108 -13.06 -7.69 -19.46
N LEU A 109 -12.64 -6.95 -18.43
CA LEU A 109 -13.26 -7.03 -17.11
C LEU A 109 -14.77 -6.72 -17.22
N PRO A 110 -15.63 -7.46 -16.50
CA PRO A 110 -17.07 -7.26 -16.56
C PRO A 110 -17.48 -5.90 -15.98
N ALA A 111 -18.61 -5.38 -16.45
CA ALA A 111 -19.09 -4.03 -16.10
C ALA A 111 -19.19 -3.78 -14.59
N TRP A 112 -19.63 -4.78 -13.81
CA TRP A 112 -19.75 -4.67 -12.36
C TRP A 112 -18.38 -4.48 -11.67
N LYS A 113 -17.30 -5.07 -12.20
CA LYS A 113 -15.95 -4.89 -11.65
C LYS A 113 -15.37 -3.54 -12.09
N LEU A 114 -15.61 -3.14 -13.33
CA LEU A 114 -15.20 -1.83 -13.83
C LEU A 114 -15.89 -0.69 -13.06
N SER A 115 -17.17 -0.83 -12.70
CA SER A 115 -17.87 0.12 -11.84
C SER A 115 -17.20 0.19 -10.47
N ALA A 116 -16.90 -0.96 -9.85
CA ALA A 116 -16.24 -0.98 -8.55
C ALA A 116 -14.86 -0.29 -8.56
N ILE A 117 -14.04 -0.54 -9.58
CA ILE A 117 -12.77 0.16 -9.79
C ILE A 117 -13.00 1.66 -9.93
N SER A 118 -14.03 2.08 -10.68
CA SER A 118 -14.35 3.49 -10.90
C SER A 118 -14.89 4.19 -9.64
N ASP A 119 -15.70 3.49 -8.85
CA ASP A 119 -16.44 4.05 -7.72
C ASP A 119 -15.61 4.13 -6.44
N LEU A 120 -14.65 3.22 -6.23
CA LEU A 120 -13.71 3.32 -5.11
C LEU A 120 -12.83 4.57 -5.25
N GLY A 121 -12.67 5.31 -4.17
CA GLY A 121 -11.76 6.44 -4.08
C GLY A 121 -10.30 5.98 -4.08
N MET A 122 -9.40 6.79 -4.65
CA MET A 122 -7.95 6.60 -4.54
C MET A 122 -7.36 7.85 -3.89
N GLY A 123 -6.91 7.72 -2.65
CA GLY A 123 -6.36 8.81 -1.86
C GLY A 123 -4.98 9.23 -2.35
N ASN A 124 -4.58 10.44 -1.99
CA ASN A 124 -3.23 10.94 -2.19
C ASN A 124 -2.73 11.66 -0.94
N GLU A 125 -1.56 11.25 -0.47
CA GLU A 125 -0.85 11.79 0.69
C GLU A 125 0.64 11.68 0.42
N ASN A 126 1.40 12.75 0.62
CA ASN A 126 2.84 12.78 0.42
C ASN A 126 3.59 13.12 1.69
N LYS A 127 4.88 12.79 1.71
CA LYS A 127 5.77 13.00 2.85
C LYS A 127 6.94 13.86 2.45
N VAL A 128 7.27 14.84 3.30
CA VAL A 128 8.52 15.60 3.23
C VAL A 128 9.33 15.26 4.47
N ALA A 129 10.32 14.38 4.33
CA ALA A 129 11.22 14.01 5.41
C ALA A 129 12.41 14.97 5.43
N LEU A 130 12.70 15.53 6.60
CA LEU A 130 13.75 16.53 6.83
C LEU A 130 14.67 16.02 7.93
N ARG A 131 15.95 15.82 7.60
CA ARG A 131 16.99 15.49 8.58
C ARG A 131 17.78 16.73 8.94
N PHE A 132 18.04 16.94 10.23
CA PHE A 132 18.80 18.06 10.77
C PHE A 132 20.10 17.59 11.41
N ASN A 133 21.00 18.52 11.74
CA ASN A 133 22.17 18.22 12.58
C ASN A 133 21.76 18.09 14.05
N ASP A 134 20.95 19.03 14.53
CA ASP A 134 20.55 19.15 15.93
C ASP A 134 19.03 19.14 16.08
N VAL A 135 18.56 18.66 17.23
CA VAL A 135 17.15 18.66 17.60
C VAL A 135 16.82 19.99 18.26
N PHE A 136 15.91 20.77 17.66
CA PHE A 136 15.45 22.07 18.18
C PHE A 136 13.97 22.08 18.59
N TRP A 137 13.33 20.91 18.57
CA TRP A 137 11.91 20.70 18.91
C TRP A 137 11.78 19.84 20.18
N PRO A 138 10.61 19.87 20.88
CA PRO A 138 10.41 19.07 22.08
C PRO A 138 10.32 17.57 21.79
N THR A 139 10.54 16.75 22.82
CA THR A 139 10.46 15.28 22.71
C THR A 139 9.00 14.81 22.75
N VAL A 140 8.28 15.00 21.64
CA VAL A 140 6.89 14.59 21.42
C VAL A 140 6.77 13.74 20.16
N GLU A 141 5.69 12.98 20.00
CA GLU A 141 5.42 12.13 18.83
C GLU A 141 5.06 12.96 17.60
N TYR A 142 4.24 13.99 17.81
CA TYR A 142 3.66 14.80 16.75
C TYR A 142 3.78 16.30 17.05
N LEU A 143 3.95 17.08 15.99
CA LEU A 143 3.90 18.54 16.03
C LEU A 143 2.82 19.01 15.05
N GLY A 144 1.69 19.47 15.58
CA GLY A 144 0.55 19.92 14.77
C GLY A 144 0.64 21.39 14.38
N ILE A 145 0.25 21.71 13.15
CA ILE A 145 0.11 23.08 12.65
C ILE A 145 -1.37 23.43 12.60
N ALA A 146 -1.78 24.35 13.47
CA ALA A 146 -3.07 25.00 13.36
C ALA A 146 -3.02 26.09 12.29
N ALA A 147 -3.92 26.01 11.31
CA ALA A 147 -4.01 26.97 10.22
C ALA A 147 -5.45 27.47 10.04
N PRO A 148 -5.65 28.71 9.52
CA PRO A 148 -7.00 29.24 9.27
C PRO A 148 -7.80 28.45 8.24
N THR A 149 -7.14 27.64 7.40
CA THR A 149 -7.78 26.80 6.40
C THR A 149 -7.27 25.37 6.50
N SER A 150 -8.12 24.40 6.14
CA SER A 150 -7.75 22.98 6.09
C SER A 150 -6.64 22.69 5.08
N TYR A 151 -6.42 23.57 4.11
CA TYR A 151 -5.35 23.43 3.10
C TYR A 151 -3.95 23.55 3.70
N ALA A 152 -3.78 24.42 4.69
CA ALA A 152 -2.49 24.66 5.36
C ALA A 152 -2.37 23.93 6.70
N CYS A 153 -3.42 23.21 7.12
CA CYS A 153 -3.38 22.33 8.27
C CYS A 153 -2.50 21.13 7.95
N GLY A 154 -1.66 20.73 8.89
CA GLY A 154 -0.77 19.60 8.72
C GLY A 154 -0.07 19.27 10.02
N TYR A 155 0.74 18.22 10.01
CA TYR A 155 1.51 17.82 11.18
C TYR A 155 2.84 17.22 10.76
N PHE A 156 3.80 17.26 11.67
CA PHE A 156 5.04 16.53 11.57
C PHE A 156 5.00 15.30 12.47
N LEU A 157 5.41 14.16 11.93
CA LEU A 157 5.80 13.00 12.71
C LEU A 157 7.26 13.18 13.13
N ASN A 158 7.54 13.05 14.43
CA ASN A 158 8.88 13.14 14.99
C ASN A 158 9.54 11.76 15.07
N LEU A 159 10.41 11.45 14.12
CA LEU A 159 11.14 10.17 14.12
C LEU A 159 12.25 10.12 15.17
N HIS A 160 12.72 11.25 15.69
CA HIS A 160 13.76 11.28 16.71
C HIS A 160 13.34 10.51 17.97
N LYS A 161 12.07 10.62 18.39
CA LYS A 161 11.56 9.94 19.57
C LYS A 161 11.67 8.41 19.46
N ALA A 162 11.39 7.86 18.28
CA ALA A 162 11.35 6.42 18.05
C ALA A 162 12.69 5.83 17.56
N THR A 163 13.50 6.63 16.85
CA THR A 163 14.70 6.14 16.14
C THR A 163 16.02 6.74 16.68
N GLY A 164 15.95 7.81 17.46
CA GLY A 164 17.13 8.59 17.88
C GLY A 164 17.73 9.46 16.78
N HIS A 165 17.19 9.44 15.54
CA HIS A 165 17.69 10.28 14.45
C HIS A 165 16.94 11.62 14.38
N PRO A 166 17.63 12.77 14.22
CA PRO A 166 17.02 14.10 14.17
C PRO A 166 16.24 14.34 12.87
N VAL A 167 15.09 13.67 12.74
CA VAL A 167 14.26 13.68 11.52
C VAL A 167 12.81 14.03 11.86
N LEU A 168 12.28 15.02 11.16
CA LEU A 168 10.85 15.33 11.13
C LEU A 168 10.28 14.97 9.77
N VAL A 169 9.07 14.41 9.75
CA VAL A 169 8.35 14.07 8.51
C VAL A 169 7.05 14.84 8.46
N TYR A 170 6.96 15.81 7.55
CA TYR A 170 5.72 16.52 7.29
C TYR A 170 4.77 15.65 6.45
N MET A 171 3.54 15.53 6.90
CA MET A 171 2.48 14.74 6.26
C MET A 171 1.58 15.68 5.45
N ALA A 172 1.68 15.61 4.12
CA ALA A 172 0.93 16.44 3.19
C ALA A 172 -0.28 15.66 2.65
N ALA A 173 -1.49 16.05 3.05
CA ALA A 173 -2.73 15.37 2.69
C ALA A 173 -3.71 16.27 1.92
N GLY A 174 -4.82 15.69 1.47
CA GLY A 174 -5.91 16.41 0.83
C GLY A 174 -5.48 17.15 -0.44
N ARG A 175 -6.05 18.34 -0.68
CA ARG A 175 -5.74 19.14 -1.89
C ARG A 175 -4.26 19.52 -1.97
N PHE A 176 -3.62 19.79 -0.84
CA PHE A 176 -2.22 20.17 -0.80
C PHE A 176 -1.30 19.05 -1.30
N ALA A 177 -1.63 17.77 -1.06
CA ALA A 177 -0.84 16.65 -1.58
C ALA A 177 -0.69 16.69 -3.12
N TYR A 178 -1.74 17.07 -3.84
CA TYR A 178 -1.71 17.19 -5.31
C TYR A 178 -0.94 18.42 -5.80
N ASP A 179 -1.01 19.52 -5.07
CA ASP A 179 -0.26 20.73 -5.43
C ASP A 179 1.23 20.58 -5.11
N LEU A 180 1.57 19.90 -4.01
CA LEU A 180 2.95 19.59 -3.64
C LEU A 180 3.68 18.77 -4.71
N GLU A 181 2.99 17.85 -5.39
CA GLU A 181 3.60 17.07 -6.47
C GLU A 181 4.03 17.90 -7.68
N LYS A 182 3.43 19.09 -7.87
CA LYS A 182 3.78 20.04 -8.95
C LYS A 182 4.99 20.90 -8.61
N LEU A 183 5.42 20.91 -7.35
CA LEU A 183 6.57 21.67 -6.89
C LEU A 183 7.87 20.89 -7.12
N SER A 184 8.99 21.61 -7.26
CA SER A 184 10.31 21.01 -7.09
C SER A 184 10.51 20.56 -5.63
N ASP A 185 11.44 19.65 -5.40
CA ASP A 185 11.78 19.20 -4.03
C ASP A 185 12.18 20.40 -3.15
N GLU A 186 13.00 21.30 -3.68
CA GLU A 186 13.42 22.52 -2.98
C GLU A 186 12.24 23.43 -2.61
N ALA A 187 11.29 23.63 -3.53
CA ALA A 187 10.11 24.45 -3.25
C ALA A 187 9.18 23.81 -2.20
N ALA A 188 9.02 22.48 -2.24
CA ALA A 188 8.26 21.74 -1.23
C ALA A 188 8.95 21.82 0.15
N VAL A 189 10.27 21.63 0.20
CA VAL A 189 11.06 21.76 1.43
C VAL A 189 10.98 23.17 1.98
N ASN A 190 11.15 24.20 1.15
CA ASN A 190 11.04 25.60 1.56
C ASN A 190 9.65 25.90 2.15
N PHE A 191 8.57 25.41 1.53
CA PHE A 191 7.22 25.56 2.06
C PHE A 191 7.08 24.92 3.45
N VAL A 192 7.57 23.69 3.61
CA VAL A 192 7.51 22.98 4.90
C VAL A 192 8.37 23.68 5.96
N MET A 193 9.57 24.14 5.60
CA MET A 193 10.45 24.91 6.47
C MET A 193 9.82 26.24 6.91
N LEU A 194 9.06 26.91 6.04
CA LEU A 194 8.30 28.10 6.42
C LEU A 194 7.26 27.78 7.50
N GLN A 195 6.57 26.64 7.43
CA GLN A 195 5.65 26.23 8.50
C GLN A 195 6.41 25.85 9.78
N LEU A 196 7.53 25.14 9.64
CA LEU A 196 8.36 24.74 10.78
C LEU A 196 8.92 25.96 11.53
N ARG A 197 9.38 26.99 10.81
CA ARG A 197 9.89 28.26 11.37
C ARG A 197 8.83 29.09 12.09
N LYS A 198 7.54 28.92 11.77
CA LYS A 198 6.45 29.53 12.55
C LYS A 198 6.35 28.92 13.95
N MET A 199 6.65 27.63 14.09
CA MET A 199 6.65 26.93 15.38
C MET A 199 7.99 27.10 16.11
N PHE A 200 9.09 27.07 15.35
CA PHE A 200 10.46 27.14 15.86
C PHE A 200 11.27 28.14 15.04
N PRO A 201 11.25 29.45 15.39
CA PRO A 201 11.98 30.48 14.64
C PRO A 201 13.48 30.20 14.47
N GLN A 202 14.07 29.46 15.42
CA GLN A 202 15.46 29.02 15.45
C GLN A 202 15.78 27.79 14.59
N ALA A 203 14.80 27.20 13.89
CA ALA A 203 15.01 26.00 13.09
C ALA A 203 16.18 26.18 12.11
N THR A 204 17.13 25.25 12.12
CA THR A 204 18.23 25.25 11.14
C THR A 204 17.76 24.69 9.81
N GLU A 205 18.53 24.88 8.74
CA GLU A 205 18.25 24.19 7.48
C GLU A 205 18.45 22.67 7.62
N PRO A 206 17.67 21.84 6.91
CA PRO A 206 17.87 20.40 6.88
C PRO A 206 19.15 20.07 6.12
N VAL A 207 19.92 19.11 6.61
CA VAL A 207 21.12 18.59 5.92
C VAL A 207 20.78 17.57 4.84
N GLN A 208 19.59 16.99 4.89
CA GLN A 208 19.09 16.07 3.88
C GLN A 208 17.56 16.11 3.87
N HIS A 209 16.97 15.93 2.70
CA HIS A 209 15.52 15.85 2.55
C HIS A 209 15.11 14.75 1.57
N LEU A 210 13.87 14.30 1.68
CA LEU A 210 13.18 13.44 0.72
C LEU A 210 11.75 13.91 0.55
N VAL A 211 11.26 13.96 -0.69
CA VAL A 211 9.89 14.34 -1.03
C VAL A 211 9.24 13.20 -1.82
N SER A 212 8.15 12.63 -1.30
CA SER A 212 7.40 11.61 -2.03
C SER A 212 6.40 12.22 -3.02
N ARG A 213 6.08 11.47 -4.08
CA ARG A 213 5.03 11.81 -5.06
C ARG A 213 4.25 10.57 -5.46
N TRP A 214 3.33 10.14 -4.61
CA TRP A 214 2.59 8.88 -4.79
C TRP A 214 1.53 8.97 -5.89
N GLY A 215 0.88 10.13 -6.03
CA GLY A 215 -0.15 10.37 -7.05
C GLY A 215 0.39 10.31 -8.47
N THR A 216 1.68 10.62 -8.65
CA THR A 216 2.38 10.61 -9.93
C THR A 216 3.41 9.47 -10.06
N ASP A 217 3.57 8.61 -9.05
CA ASP A 217 4.36 7.38 -9.18
C ASP A 217 3.70 6.49 -10.27
N PRO A 218 4.41 6.17 -11.37
CA PRO A 218 3.85 5.42 -12.50
C PRO A 218 3.48 3.97 -12.17
N ASN A 219 3.76 3.52 -10.95
CA ASN A 219 3.48 2.16 -10.49
C ASN A 219 2.42 2.10 -9.39
N SER A 220 1.97 3.24 -8.87
CA SER A 220 0.94 3.32 -7.83
C SER A 220 -0.23 4.22 -8.23
N LEU A 221 0.05 5.41 -8.78
CA LEU A 221 -0.94 6.44 -9.12
C LEU A 221 -1.90 6.77 -7.97
N GLY A 222 -1.34 6.96 -6.77
CA GLY A 222 -2.05 7.23 -5.54
C GLY A 222 -1.43 6.49 -4.34
N CYS A 223 -2.04 6.69 -3.18
CA CYS A 223 -1.63 6.05 -1.92
C CYS A 223 -2.45 4.81 -1.61
N TYR A 224 -3.69 4.99 -1.16
CA TYR A 224 -4.56 3.91 -0.69
C TYR A 224 -6.03 4.22 -1.00
N SER A 225 -6.84 3.17 -1.07
CA SER A 225 -8.27 3.25 -1.34
C SER A 225 -9.04 3.92 -0.20
N TYR A 226 -10.20 4.51 -0.53
CA TYR A 226 -11.15 5.04 0.43
C TYR A 226 -12.58 4.98 -0.10
N ASP A 227 -13.56 5.03 0.80
CA ASP A 227 -14.98 5.05 0.45
C ASP A 227 -15.41 6.42 -0.05
N ALA A 228 -15.74 6.50 -1.33
CA ALA A 228 -16.26 7.73 -1.91
C ALA A 228 -17.72 7.95 -1.47
N VAL A 229 -18.05 9.21 -1.15
CA VAL A 229 -19.38 9.60 -0.68
C VAL A 229 -20.45 9.23 -1.72
N GLY A 230 -21.54 8.61 -1.25
CA GLY A 230 -22.69 8.27 -2.09
C GLY A 230 -22.47 7.09 -3.03
N LYS A 231 -21.46 6.25 -2.77
CA LYS A 231 -21.21 5.03 -3.54
C LYS A 231 -21.76 3.78 -2.84
N PRO A 232 -21.99 2.68 -3.58
CA PRO A 232 -22.42 1.41 -2.99
C PRO A 232 -21.43 0.90 -1.94
N GLU A 233 -21.90 0.06 -1.01
CA GLU A 233 -21.07 -0.53 0.05
C GLU A 233 -20.34 -1.81 -0.40
N ASP A 234 -20.85 -2.49 -1.43
CA ASP A 234 -20.37 -3.80 -1.90
C ASP A 234 -19.17 -3.71 -2.88
N LEU A 235 -18.49 -2.57 -2.93
CA LEU A 235 -17.45 -2.32 -3.94
C LEU A 235 -16.21 -3.20 -3.72
N TYR A 236 -15.76 -3.36 -2.48
CA TYR A 236 -14.62 -4.23 -2.15
C TYR A 236 -14.93 -5.70 -2.46
N ASP A 237 -16.17 -6.13 -2.19
CA ASP A 237 -16.63 -7.48 -2.54
C ASP A 237 -16.54 -7.72 -4.04
N LYS A 238 -17.08 -6.79 -4.85
CA LYS A 238 -16.93 -6.81 -6.30
C LYS A 238 -15.45 -6.82 -6.69
N LEU A 239 -14.62 -5.93 -6.16
CA LEU A 239 -13.23 -5.85 -6.58
C LEU A 239 -12.47 -7.16 -6.26
N ARG A 240 -12.77 -7.81 -5.14
CA ARG A 240 -12.19 -9.07 -4.68
C ARG A 240 -12.58 -10.29 -5.52
N LEU A 241 -13.77 -10.33 -6.12
CA LEU A 241 -14.26 -11.53 -6.83
C LEU A 241 -13.32 -11.98 -7.96
N PRO A 242 -12.95 -13.28 -8.04
CA PRO A 242 -12.10 -13.79 -9.11
C PRO A 242 -12.84 -13.87 -10.46
N LEU A 243 -12.09 -13.92 -11.56
CA LEU A 243 -12.59 -14.08 -12.91
C LEU A 243 -11.86 -15.25 -13.60
N GLY A 244 -12.51 -16.42 -13.64
CA GLY A 244 -11.85 -17.64 -14.11
C GLY A 244 -10.59 -17.93 -13.30
N ASN A 245 -9.43 -17.90 -13.93
CA ASN A 245 -8.13 -18.09 -13.29
C ASN A 245 -7.39 -16.77 -12.94
N LEU A 246 -8.09 -15.64 -12.91
CA LEU A 246 -7.57 -14.34 -12.44
C LEU A 246 -8.14 -14.00 -11.06
N PHE A 247 -7.27 -13.87 -10.07
CA PHE A 247 -7.58 -13.53 -8.68
C PHE A 247 -7.05 -12.12 -8.37
N PHE A 248 -7.60 -11.48 -7.34
CA PHE A 248 -7.23 -10.13 -6.92
C PHE A 248 -6.83 -10.12 -5.44
N ALA A 249 -5.76 -9.39 -5.12
CA ALA A 249 -5.21 -9.17 -3.77
C ALA A 249 -4.69 -7.74 -3.65
N GLY A 250 -4.46 -7.27 -2.42
CA GLY A 250 -4.01 -5.91 -2.12
C GLY A 250 -4.96 -5.17 -1.19
N GLU A 251 -4.55 -3.98 -0.74
CA GLU A 251 -5.30 -3.23 0.27
C GLU A 251 -6.74 -2.92 -0.19
N ALA A 252 -6.93 -2.58 -1.47
CA ALA A 252 -8.22 -2.23 -2.05
C ALA A 252 -9.17 -3.42 -2.26
N VAL A 253 -8.79 -4.63 -1.83
CA VAL A 253 -9.70 -5.80 -1.79
C VAL A 253 -9.81 -6.41 -0.39
N SER A 254 -9.20 -5.77 0.61
CA SER A 254 -9.42 -6.08 2.02
C SER A 254 -10.81 -5.59 2.41
N MET A 255 -11.59 -6.43 3.10
CA MET A 255 -12.94 -6.04 3.56
C MET A 255 -12.92 -5.32 4.91
N GLU A 256 -11.92 -5.63 5.74
CA GLU A 256 -11.89 -5.19 7.15
C GLU A 256 -10.79 -4.15 7.42
N ASN A 257 -9.77 -4.08 6.55
CA ASN A 257 -8.53 -3.35 6.83
C ASN A 257 -8.01 -2.63 5.57
N GLN A 258 -8.87 -1.88 4.89
CA GLN A 258 -8.53 -1.09 3.71
C GLN A 258 -7.41 -0.08 4.03
N GLY A 259 -6.62 0.28 3.02
CA GLY A 259 -5.53 1.24 3.13
C GLY A 259 -4.36 0.86 4.03
N SER A 260 -4.30 -0.40 4.49
CA SER A 260 -3.28 -0.87 5.43
C SER A 260 -2.37 -1.96 4.86
N VAL A 261 -1.16 -2.07 5.41
CA VAL A 261 -0.21 -3.13 5.08
C VAL A 261 -0.74 -4.51 5.50
N HIS A 262 -1.38 -4.61 6.68
CA HIS A 262 -1.91 -5.88 7.16
C HIS A 262 -3.15 -6.34 6.36
N GLY A 263 -3.97 -5.42 5.85
CA GLY A 263 -5.04 -5.73 4.90
C GLY A 263 -4.52 -6.20 3.55
N ALA A 264 -3.45 -5.60 3.04
CA ALA A 264 -2.77 -6.08 1.84
C ALA A 264 -2.19 -7.50 2.05
N TYR A 265 -1.60 -7.76 3.21
CA TYR A 265 -1.06 -9.07 3.56
C TYR A 265 -2.16 -10.14 3.68
N SER A 266 -3.22 -9.86 4.46
CA SER A 266 -4.31 -10.82 4.68
C SER A 266 -5.07 -11.15 3.39
N SER A 267 -5.33 -10.14 2.54
CA SER A 267 -5.93 -10.37 1.22
C SER A 267 -5.04 -11.18 0.29
N GLY A 268 -3.71 -11.04 0.39
CA GLY A 268 -2.75 -11.88 -0.32
C GLY A 268 -2.84 -13.35 0.08
N ILE A 269 -2.89 -13.64 1.38
CA ILE A 269 -3.08 -15.01 1.91
C ILE A 269 -4.40 -15.61 1.41
N MET A 270 -5.49 -14.84 1.51
CA MET A 270 -6.81 -15.27 1.04
C MET A 270 -6.81 -15.56 -0.47
N ALA A 271 -6.23 -14.69 -1.29
CA ALA A 271 -6.16 -14.89 -2.74
C ALA A 271 -5.30 -16.11 -3.12
N ALA A 272 -4.20 -16.34 -2.40
CA ALA A 272 -3.36 -17.53 -2.59
C ALA A 272 -4.14 -18.80 -2.28
N GLU A 273 -4.91 -18.81 -1.19
CA GLU A 273 -5.73 -19.96 -0.80
C GLU A 273 -6.88 -20.22 -1.80
N ASN A 274 -7.57 -19.16 -2.25
CA ASN A 274 -8.60 -19.29 -3.29
C ASN A 274 -8.04 -19.80 -4.62
N CYS A 275 -6.86 -19.30 -5.02
CA CYS A 275 -6.14 -19.77 -6.20
C CYS A 275 -5.76 -21.25 -6.06
N ARG A 276 -5.24 -21.66 -4.88
CA ARG A 276 -4.89 -23.05 -4.59
C ARG A 276 -6.10 -23.98 -4.73
N ARG A 277 -7.24 -23.63 -4.12
CA ARG A 277 -8.49 -24.41 -4.22
C ARG A 277 -8.95 -24.56 -5.66
N TYR A 278 -8.99 -23.46 -6.41
CA TYR A 278 -9.36 -23.46 -7.82
C TYR A 278 -8.48 -24.40 -8.67
N LEU A 279 -7.16 -24.37 -8.45
CA LEU A 279 -6.23 -25.24 -9.18
C LEU A 279 -6.42 -26.72 -8.82
N LEU A 280 -6.70 -27.04 -7.56
CA LEU A 280 -6.96 -28.43 -7.12
C LEU A 280 -8.23 -28.99 -7.74
N GLU A 281 -9.33 -28.23 -7.71
CA GLU A 281 -10.60 -28.64 -8.32
C GLU A 281 -10.46 -28.88 -9.82
N ARG A 282 -9.69 -28.03 -10.50
CA ARG A 282 -9.55 -28.08 -11.95
C ARG A 282 -8.60 -29.17 -12.45
N LEU A 283 -7.53 -29.49 -11.71
CA LEU A 283 -6.49 -30.43 -12.16
C LEU A 283 -6.80 -31.90 -11.83
N GLY A 284 -7.91 -32.19 -11.12
CA GLY A 284 -8.50 -33.53 -11.08
C GLY A 284 -7.77 -34.61 -10.27
N ASN A 285 -7.28 -34.30 -9.06
CA ASN A 285 -6.87 -35.28 -8.03
C ASN A 285 -7.64 -34.96 -6.73
N PHE A 286 -8.52 -35.77 -6.12
CA PHE A 286 -8.54 -37.21 -5.79
C PHE A 286 -7.30 -37.69 -5.01
N TYR A 287 -7.53 -38.17 -3.79
CA TYR A 287 -6.61 -38.43 -2.64
C TYR A 287 -6.15 -37.15 -1.93
N MET A 288 -6.55 -36.91 -0.68
CA MET A 288 -5.92 -37.54 0.50
C MET A 288 -4.41 -37.76 0.28
N ILE A 289 -3.71 -36.76 -0.26
CA ILE A 289 -2.29 -36.64 0.01
C ILE A 289 -2.24 -36.27 1.47
N GLN A 290 -1.95 -37.29 2.28
CA GLN A 290 -1.46 -37.14 3.63
C GLN A 290 -0.65 -35.86 3.68
N LEU A 291 -1.10 -34.96 4.55
CA LEU A 291 -0.24 -33.99 5.20
C LEU A 291 1.14 -34.65 5.35
N ILE A 292 2.06 -34.31 4.45
CA ILE A 292 3.35 -33.94 4.97
C ILE A 292 2.95 -32.73 5.79
N SER A 293 2.71 -32.97 7.07
CA SER A 293 3.16 -32.09 8.13
C SER A 293 4.63 -31.81 7.83
N GLY A 294 4.87 -31.02 6.77
CA GLY A 294 5.94 -30.07 6.72
C GLY A 294 5.61 -29.29 7.95
N ARG A 295 6.38 -29.64 8.98
CA ARG A 295 6.05 -29.42 10.36
C ARG A 295 5.43 -28.03 10.47
N ASP A 296 4.49 -27.85 11.37
CA ASP A 296 4.36 -26.58 12.07
C ASP A 296 5.68 -26.30 12.86
N GLU A 297 6.85 -26.52 12.25
CA GLU A 297 8.05 -25.75 12.49
C GLU A 297 7.89 -24.55 11.58
N ASP A 298 7.08 -23.61 12.06
CA ASP A 298 7.49 -22.21 12.08
C ASP A 298 8.25 -21.77 10.82
N LEU A 299 7.52 -21.67 9.71
CA LEU A 299 7.71 -20.50 8.85
C LEU A 299 7.06 -19.26 9.50
N GLU A 300 6.99 -19.20 10.84
CA GLU A 300 7.30 -17.96 11.52
C GLU A 300 8.74 -17.60 11.18
N ALA A 301 8.94 -17.03 9.99
CA ALA A 301 10.04 -16.12 9.81
C ALA A 301 9.86 -15.03 10.88
N THR A 302 10.45 -15.25 12.05
CA THR A 302 10.49 -14.29 13.13
C THR A 302 11.39 -13.16 12.65
N VAL A 303 10.77 -12.19 11.99
CA VAL A 303 11.42 -10.92 11.70
C VAL A 303 11.38 -10.17 13.02
N PRO A 304 12.51 -9.97 13.72
CA PRO A 304 12.49 -9.20 14.95
C PRO A 304 12.04 -7.78 14.60
N LEU A 305 10.81 -7.44 14.99
CA LEU A 305 10.23 -6.12 14.76
C LEU A 305 10.56 -5.23 15.95
N GLN A 306 11.27 -4.15 15.70
CA GLN A 306 11.42 -3.09 16.69
C GLN A 306 10.30 -2.08 16.49
N ILE A 307 9.34 -2.09 17.41
CA ILE A 307 8.17 -1.21 17.40
C ILE A 307 8.26 -0.23 18.56
N SER A 308 8.29 1.06 18.26
CA SER A 308 8.15 2.12 19.26
C SER A 308 6.68 2.48 19.41
N ARG A 309 6.12 2.37 20.62
CA ARG A 309 4.75 2.87 20.87
C ARG A 309 4.70 4.40 20.68
N MET A 310 3.57 4.86 20.14
CA MET A 310 3.25 6.29 19.94
C MET A 310 2.08 6.71 20.81
#